data_AF-A0A382FH93-F1
#
_entry.id   AF-A0A382FH93-F1
#
_cell.length_a   1.000
_cell.length_b   1.000
_cell.length_c   1.000
_cell.angle_alpha   90.00
_cell.angle_beta   90.00
_cell.angle_gamma   90.00
#
_symmetry.space_group_name_H-M   'P 1'
#
loop_
_entity.id
_entity.type
_entity.pdbx_description
1 polymer ?
#
loop_
_entity_poly.entity_id
_entity_poly.type
_entity_poly.pdbx_seq_one_letter_code
_entity_poly.pdbx_strand_id
1 'polypeptide(L)'
;MGKLKAFLEIDRQKPPSRPISERVSDWNEVYLRYKTEDLRDQGARCMDCGIPFCHQGCPLGNLIPDWNDLVYRDKWQTAIERLHKTNNFPEWTGRLCPAPCEGSCVLAIDRDAVTIKSIELAIVERAFDENWITPMPPATRTQKTVGI
;
A
#
# COMPACT_ATOMS: atom_id res chain seq x y z
N MET A 1 -9.06 13.68 0.55
CA MET A 1 -7.97 12.70 0.50
C MET A 1 -7.01 13.08 -0.62
N GLY A 2 -5.69 12.95 -0.42
CA GLY A 2 -4.69 13.38 -1.40
C GLY A 2 -4.59 14.91 -1.54
N LYS A 3 -3.81 15.37 -2.52
CA LYS A 3 -3.71 16.80 -2.89
C LYS A 3 -4.64 17.07 -4.07
N LEU A 4 -5.47 18.10 -3.94
CA LEU A 4 -6.37 18.51 -5.02
C LEU A 4 -5.59 18.71 -6.32
N LYS A 5 -6.01 18.04 -7.40
CA LYS A 5 -5.39 18.07 -8.74
C LYS A 5 -3.97 17.53 -8.86
N ALA A 6 -3.38 16.92 -7.82
CA ALA A 6 -2.02 16.36 -7.93
C ALA A 6 -1.87 15.29 -9.01
N PHE A 7 -2.92 14.54 -9.34
CA PHE A 7 -2.91 13.58 -10.45
C PHE A 7 -2.73 14.23 -11.85
N LEU A 8 -2.85 15.56 -11.97
CA LEU A 8 -2.55 16.32 -13.18
C LEU A 8 -1.10 16.84 -13.20
N GLU A 9 -0.49 17.02 -12.03
CA GLU A 9 0.85 17.62 -11.85
C GLU A 9 1.93 16.56 -11.66
N ILE A 10 1.57 15.39 -11.13
CA ILE A 10 2.49 14.33 -10.71
C ILE A 10 2.24 13.10 -11.58
N ASP A 11 3.28 12.69 -12.29
CA ASP A 11 3.26 11.46 -13.08
C ASP A 11 3.38 10.21 -12.20
N ARG A 12 2.88 9.09 -12.73
CA ARG A 12 3.04 7.80 -12.07
C ARG A 12 4.49 7.37 -12.11
N GLN A 13 5.02 6.98 -10.96
CA GLN A 13 6.36 6.42 -10.86
C GLN A 13 6.28 5.00 -10.30
N LYS A 14 6.94 4.05 -10.96
CA LYS A 14 7.08 2.65 -10.50
C LYS A 14 8.27 2.53 -9.54
N PRO A 15 8.33 1.48 -8.69
CA PRO A 15 9.51 1.28 -7.86
C PRO A 15 10.73 1.11 -8.76
N PRO A 16 11.88 1.72 -8.42
CA PRO A 16 13.10 1.47 -9.15
C PRO A 16 13.44 -0.02 -9.08
N SER A 17 14.09 -0.55 -10.11
CA SER A 17 14.54 -1.95 -10.13
C SER A 17 16.06 -2.02 -10.14
N ARG A 18 16.60 -3.08 -9.55
CA ARG A 18 18.03 -3.38 -9.60
C ARG A 18 18.49 -3.56 -11.04
N PRO A 19 19.74 -3.15 -11.38
CA PRO A 19 20.31 -3.38 -12.70
C PRO A 19 20.21 -4.84 -13.13
N ILE A 20 19.94 -5.07 -14.42
CA ILE A 20 19.77 -6.42 -14.96
C ILE A 20 21.00 -7.28 -14.68
N SER A 21 22.19 -6.73 -14.89
CA SER A 21 23.48 -7.40 -14.67
C SER A 21 23.68 -7.90 -13.24
N GLU A 22 23.05 -7.27 -12.25
CA GLU A 22 23.13 -7.68 -10.85
C GLU A 22 22.06 -8.74 -10.52
N ARG A 23 20.79 -8.49 -10.89
CA ARG A 23 19.65 -9.34 -10.51
C ARG A 23 19.58 -10.69 -11.22
N VAL A 24 20.40 -10.92 -12.25
CA VAL A 24 20.52 -12.25 -12.90
C VAL A 24 21.54 -13.15 -12.21
N SER A 25 22.32 -12.61 -11.28
CA SER A 25 23.38 -13.34 -10.57
C SER A 25 23.00 -13.72 -9.14
N ASP A 26 21.81 -13.33 -8.66
CA ASP A 26 21.31 -13.68 -7.33
C ASP A 26 19.77 -13.86 -7.33
N TRP A 27 19.22 -14.18 -6.16
CA TRP A 27 17.77 -14.36 -5.94
C TRP A 27 17.18 -13.27 -5.04
N ASN A 28 17.88 -12.14 -4.88
CA ASN A 28 17.41 -11.06 -4.03
C ASN A 28 16.25 -10.29 -4.71
N GLU A 29 15.51 -9.51 -3.92
CA GLU A 29 14.37 -8.74 -4.43
C GLU A 29 14.79 -7.81 -5.59
N VAL A 30 14.02 -7.86 -6.67
CA VAL A 30 14.31 -7.11 -7.90
C VAL A 30 13.98 -5.62 -7.74
N TYR A 31 12.91 -5.31 -7.03
CA TYR A 31 12.46 -3.95 -6.81
C TYR A 31 13.20 -3.35 -5.62
N LEU A 32 13.62 -2.11 -5.78
CA LEU A 32 14.20 -1.30 -4.73
C LEU A 32 13.09 -0.56 -3.99
N ARG A 33 13.34 -0.23 -2.73
CA ARG A 33 12.43 0.60 -1.94
C ARG A 33 12.23 1.96 -2.62
N TYR A 34 10.99 2.42 -2.64
CA TYR A 34 10.70 3.79 -3.02
C TYR A 34 11.34 4.76 -2.05
N LYS A 35 11.71 5.94 -2.56
CA LYS A 35 11.97 7.07 -1.67
C LYS A 35 10.66 7.54 -1.04
N THR A 36 10.74 7.95 0.22
CA THR A 36 9.57 8.43 0.97
C THR A 36 8.90 9.63 0.31
N GLU A 37 9.69 10.52 -0.30
CA GLU A 37 9.19 11.67 -1.07
C GLU A 37 8.31 11.24 -2.25
N ASP A 38 8.79 10.29 -3.06
CA ASP A 38 8.06 9.75 -4.21
C ASP A 38 6.75 9.08 -3.77
N LEU A 39 6.77 8.34 -2.65
CA LEU A 39 5.56 7.71 -2.10
C LEU A 39 4.51 8.72 -1.65
N ARG A 40 4.95 9.82 -1.02
CA ARG A 40 4.06 10.90 -0.60
C ARG A 40 3.38 11.50 -1.83
N ASP A 41 4.15 11.73 -2.89
CA ASP A 41 3.66 12.27 -4.16
C ASP A 41 2.73 11.29 -4.87
N GLN A 42 3.03 9.99 -4.87
CA GLN A 42 2.12 8.98 -5.42
C GLN A 42 0.81 8.87 -4.61
N GLY A 43 0.86 8.96 -3.28
CA GLY A 43 -0.33 9.02 -2.42
C GLY A 43 -1.17 10.27 -2.68
N ALA A 44 -0.52 11.40 -3.00
CA ALA A 44 -1.18 12.66 -3.33
C ALA A 44 -2.07 12.57 -4.58
N ARG A 45 -1.77 11.65 -5.52
CA ARG A 45 -2.51 11.44 -6.78
C ARG A 45 -3.91 10.82 -6.56
N CYS A 46 -4.27 10.40 -5.35
CA CYS A 46 -5.62 9.94 -5.05
C CYS A 46 -6.65 11.06 -5.31
N MET A 47 -7.69 10.78 -6.11
CA MET A 47 -8.67 11.79 -6.54
C MET A 47 -9.82 12.04 -5.57
N ASP A 48 -9.92 11.29 -4.47
CA ASP A 48 -11.05 11.38 -3.53
C ASP A 48 -12.43 11.20 -4.22
N CYS A 49 -12.58 10.09 -4.95
CA CYS A 49 -13.63 9.86 -5.97
C CYS A 49 -15.10 9.84 -5.45
N GLY A 50 -15.35 10.03 -4.16
CA GLY A 50 -16.66 9.84 -3.51
C GLY A 50 -17.09 8.37 -3.41
N ILE A 51 -17.08 7.64 -4.53
CA ILE A 51 -17.28 6.19 -4.59
C ILE A 51 -15.94 5.53 -4.94
N PRO A 52 -15.22 4.96 -3.96
CA PRO A 52 -13.89 4.40 -4.18
C PRO A 52 -13.98 3.01 -4.82
N PHE A 53 -14.03 2.93 -6.16
CA PHE A 53 -14.03 1.66 -6.89
C PHE A 53 -12.83 0.77 -6.57
N CYS A 54 -11.69 1.35 -6.15
CA CYS A 54 -10.54 0.59 -5.68
C CYS A 54 -10.86 -0.30 -4.45
N HIS A 55 -11.81 0.08 -3.59
CA HIS A 55 -12.26 -0.78 -2.48
C HIS A 55 -12.89 -2.06 -3.00
N GLN A 56 -13.76 -1.93 -4.01
CA GLN A 56 -14.46 -3.06 -4.63
C GLN A 56 -13.53 -3.91 -5.48
N GLY A 57 -12.54 -3.28 -6.12
CA GLY A 57 -11.50 -3.99 -6.87
C GLY A 57 -10.55 -4.80 -5.97
N CYS A 58 -10.48 -4.49 -4.67
CA CYS A 58 -9.70 -5.26 -3.72
C CYS A 58 -10.55 -6.38 -3.11
N PRO A 59 -10.17 -7.67 -3.24
CA PRO A 59 -10.91 -8.77 -2.62
C PRO A 59 -11.01 -8.69 -1.08
N LEU A 60 -10.10 -7.96 -0.43
CA LEU A 60 -10.12 -7.73 1.01
C LEU A 60 -11.02 -6.56 1.44
N GLY A 61 -11.55 -5.79 0.48
CA GLY A 61 -12.28 -4.55 0.78
C GLY A 61 -11.40 -3.50 1.45
N ASN A 62 -10.10 -3.44 1.10
CA ASN A 62 -9.13 -2.54 1.73
C ASN A 62 -9.57 -1.07 1.66
N LEU A 63 -9.28 -0.33 2.74
CA LEU A 63 -9.62 1.08 2.93
C LEU A 63 -8.59 2.01 2.26
N ILE A 64 -8.40 1.83 0.96
CA ILE A 64 -7.26 2.33 0.18
C ILE A 64 -7.07 3.86 0.24
N PRO A 65 -8.08 4.69 -0.03
CA PRO A 65 -7.95 6.14 0.00
C PRO A 65 -7.52 6.67 1.37
N ASP A 66 -7.92 6.00 2.46
CA ASP A 66 -7.59 6.44 3.82
C ASP A 66 -6.09 6.33 4.07
N TRP A 67 -5.49 5.16 3.84
CA TRP A 67 -4.06 5.00 4.08
C TRP A 67 -3.19 5.67 3.02
N ASN A 68 -3.69 5.87 1.79
CA ASN A 68 -3.04 6.75 0.81
C ASN A 68 -2.95 8.20 1.31
N ASP A 69 -4.05 8.73 1.85
CA ASP A 69 -4.09 10.09 2.41
C ASP A 69 -3.20 10.21 3.66
N LEU A 70 -3.17 9.18 4.51
CA LEU A 70 -2.29 9.14 5.67
C LEU A 70 -0.81 9.15 5.26
N VAL A 71 -0.41 8.39 4.24
CA VAL A 71 0.94 8.42 3.67
C VAL A 71 1.26 9.79 3.10
N TYR A 72 0.35 10.38 2.33
CA TYR A 72 0.50 11.75 1.81
C TYR A 72 0.73 12.78 2.93
N ARG A 73 0.07 12.60 4.07
CA ARG A 73 0.19 13.48 5.27
C ARG A 73 1.30 13.09 6.23
N ASP A 74 2.18 12.17 5.83
CA ASP A 74 3.29 11.66 6.67
C ASP A 74 2.83 11.01 7.99
N LYS A 75 1.61 10.46 8.02
CA LYS A 75 1.00 9.77 9.18
C LYS A 75 1.15 8.25 9.10
N TRP A 76 2.38 7.78 9.00
CA TRP A 76 2.71 6.37 8.72
C TRP A 76 2.24 5.37 9.77
N GLN A 77 2.37 5.71 11.06
CA GLN A 77 1.92 4.83 12.13
C GLN A 77 0.40 4.61 12.10
N THR A 78 -0.36 5.68 11.86
CA THR A 78 -1.82 5.55 11.66
C THR A 78 -2.15 4.82 10.35
N ALA A 79 -1.31 4.95 9.31
CA ALA A 79 -1.51 4.26 8.04
C ALA A 79 -1.42 2.73 8.21
N ILE A 80 -0.43 2.22 8.97
CA ILE A 80 -0.33 0.77 9.24
C ILE A 80 -1.49 0.27 10.10
N GLU A 81 -1.91 1.03 11.12
CA GLU A 81 -3.08 0.69 11.92
C GLU A 81 -4.36 0.59 11.07
N ARG A 82 -4.50 1.50 10.08
CA ARG A 82 -5.63 1.50 9.14
C ARG A 82 -5.55 0.34 8.17
N LEU A 83 -4.37 0.04 7.63
CA LEU A 83 -4.13 -1.07 6.71
C LEU A 83 -4.43 -2.42 7.35
N HIS A 84 -4.00 -2.64 8.60
CA HIS A 84 -4.28 -3.85 9.36
C HIS A 84 -5.73 -4.02 9.80
N LYS A 85 -6.63 -3.05 9.55
CA LYS A 85 -8.07 -3.27 9.78
C LYS A 85 -8.68 -4.29 8.83
N THR A 86 -8.10 -4.46 7.64
CA THR A 86 -8.65 -5.32 6.59
C THR A 86 -7.62 -6.31 6.04
N ASN A 87 -6.32 -6.08 6.25
CA ASN A 87 -5.26 -6.95 5.73
C ASN A 87 -4.30 -7.42 6.83
N ASN A 88 -4.24 -8.73 7.04
CA ASN A 88 -3.31 -9.35 8.00
C ASN A 88 -1.88 -9.47 7.47
N PHE A 89 -1.70 -9.48 6.14
CA PHE A 89 -0.43 -9.81 5.46
C PHE A 89 -0.07 -8.79 4.36
N PRO A 90 0.00 -7.48 4.67
CA PRO A 90 0.29 -6.43 3.69
C PRO A 90 1.66 -6.58 3.01
N GLU A 91 2.62 -7.23 3.65
CA GLU A 91 3.96 -7.50 3.11
C GLU A 91 3.93 -8.50 1.95
N TRP A 92 2.92 -9.39 1.93
CA TRP A 92 2.70 -10.38 0.88
C TRP A 92 1.85 -9.81 -0.24
N THR A 93 0.75 -9.15 0.08
CA THR A 93 -0.12 -8.51 -0.92
C THR A 93 0.61 -7.38 -1.64
N GLY A 94 1.38 -6.55 -0.93
CA GLY A 94 2.20 -5.49 -1.51
C GLY A 94 3.26 -5.99 -2.51
N ARG A 95 3.74 -7.23 -2.36
CA ARG A 95 4.70 -7.84 -3.29
C ARG A 95 4.01 -8.55 -4.44
N LEU A 96 3.13 -9.49 -4.12
CA LEU A 96 2.65 -10.52 -5.06
C LEU A 96 1.31 -10.20 -5.70
N CYS A 97 0.51 -9.31 -5.11
CA CYS A 97 -0.82 -9.01 -5.65
C CYS A 97 -0.70 -8.47 -7.09
N PRO A 98 -1.56 -8.90 -8.02
CA PRO A 98 -1.64 -8.33 -9.37
C PRO A 98 -2.28 -6.93 -9.38
N ALA A 99 -2.60 -6.38 -8.21
CA ALA A 99 -3.18 -5.05 -8.00
C ALA A 99 -4.49 -4.78 -8.76
N PRO A 100 -5.54 -5.62 -8.60
CA PRO A 100 -6.84 -5.38 -9.23
C PRO A 100 -7.46 -4.04 -8.78
N CYS A 101 -7.13 -3.56 -7.58
CA CYS A 101 -7.49 -2.25 -7.07
C CYS A 101 -6.92 -1.07 -7.90
N GLU A 102 -5.74 -1.23 -8.51
CA GLU A 102 -5.19 -0.25 -9.44
C GLU A 102 -5.91 -0.29 -10.78
N GLY A 103 -6.27 -1.49 -11.25
CA GLY A 103 -7.11 -1.68 -12.44
C GLY A 103 -8.53 -1.11 -12.30
N SER A 104 -9.08 -1.11 -11.08
CA SER A 104 -10.38 -0.50 -10.76
C SER A 104 -10.28 0.97 -10.32
N CYS A 105 -9.09 1.58 -10.34
CA CYS A 105 -8.94 2.98 -9.96
C CYS A 105 -9.65 3.87 -10.97
N VAL A 106 -10.48 4.83 -10.53
CA VAL A 106 -11.17 5.76 -11.45
C VAL A 106 -10.18 6.55 -12.31
N LEU A 107 -9.00 6.87 -11.76
CA LEU A 107 -7.95 7.57 -12.51
C LEU A 107 -7.47 6.73 -13.71
N ALA A 108 -7.53 5.39 -13.60
CA ALA A 108 -7.15 4.43 -14.65
C ALA A 108 -8.00 4.50 -15.92
N ILE A 109 -9.13 5.23 -15.90
CA ILE A 109 -10.01 5.38 -17.07
C ILE A 109 -9.32 6.22 -18.15
N ASP A 110 -8.58 7.26 -17.78
CA ASP A 110 -7.94 8.20 -18.71
C ASP A 110 -6.43 8.35 -18.50
N ARG A 111 -5.93 8.01 -17.31
CA ARG A 111 -4.53 8.20 -16.91
C ARG A 111 -4.00 7.03 -16.11
N ASP A 112 -2.73 7.09 -15.79
CA ASP A 112 -2.10 6.09 -14.93
C ASP A 112 -2.66 6.11 -13.50
N ALA A 113 -3.08 4.96 -13.00
CA ALA A 113 -3.60 4.77 -11.65
C ALA A 113 -2.63 5.24 -10.54
N VAL A 114 -3.17 5.39 -9.33
CA VAL A 114 -2.37 5.52 -8.10
C VAL A 114 -1.59 4.22 -7.88
N THR A 115 -0.35 4.29 -7.41
CA THR A 115 0.50 3.11 -7.11
C THR A 115 0.13 2.49 -5.76
N ILE A 116 -1.14 2.09 -5.64
CA ILE A 116 -1.77 1.56 -4.44
C ILE A 116 -0.93 0.42 -3.85
N LYS A 117 -0.51 -0.55 -4.67
CA LYS A 117 0.24 -1.71 -4.19
C LYS A 117 1.60 -1.31 -3.60
N SER A 118 2.25 -0.32 -4.21
CA SER A 118 3.56 0.16 -3.76
C SER A 118 3.46 0.95 -2.46
N ILE A 119 2.39 1.72 -2.28
CA ILE A 119 2.12 2.43 -1.03
C ILE A 119 1.80 1.43 0.09
N GLU A 120 0.99 0.40 -0.17
CA GLU A 120 0.74 -0.70 0.76
C GLU A 120 2.03 -1.36 1.24
N LEU A 121 2.91 -1.74 0.31
CA LEU A 121 4.21 -2.34 0.64
C LEU A 121 5.08 -1.39 1.48
N ALA A 122 5.16 -0.12 1.12
CA ALA A 122 5.97 0.84 1.85
C ALA A 122 5.48 1.08 3.28
N ILE A 123 4.16 1.09 3.50
CA ILE A 123 3.57 1.25 4.85
C ILE A 123 4.04 0.11 5.76
N VAL A 124 3.91 -1.14 5.31
CA VAL A 124 4.27 -2.31 6.13
C VAL A 124 5.78 -2.44 6.33
N GLU A 125 6.59 -2.18 5.29
CA GLU A 125 8.05 -2.22 5.43
C GLU A 125 8.56 -1.21 6.44
N ARG A 126 8.07 0.03 6.36
CA ARG A 126 8.41 1.05 7.36
C ARG A 126 7.94 0.65 8.75
N ALA A 127 6.74 0.10 8.88
CA ALA A 127 6.22 -0.32 10.18
C ALA A 127 7.04 -1.46 10.81
N PHE A 128 7.62 -2.36 10.01
CA PHE A 128 8.59 -3.34 10.50
C PHE A 128 9.91 -2.68 10.91
N ASP A 129 10.49 -1.82 10.08
CA ASP A 129 11.75 -1.12 10.39
C ASP A 129 11.65 -0.30 11.69
N GLU A 130 10.49 0.32 11.93
CA GLU A 130 10.21 1.18 13.10
C GLU A 130 9.64 0.39 14.29
N ASN A 131 9.51 -0.94 14.18
CA ASN A 131 8.97 -1.83 15.22
C ASN A 131 7.54 -1.49 15.71
N TRP A 132 6.67 -0.99 14.82
CA TRP A 132 5.28 -0.68 15.17
C TRP A 132 4.36 -1.92 15.17
N ILE A 133 4.75 -2.98 14.46
CA ILE A 133 3.97 -4.22 14.38
C ILE A 133 4.37 -5.14 15.54
N THR A 134 3.46 -5.29 16.49
CA THR A 134 3.65 -6.15 17.67
C THR A 134 2.56 -7.21 17.77
N PRO A 135 2.84 -8.40 18.36
CA PRO A 135 1.80 -9.39 18.61
C PRO A 135 0.63 -8.82 19.42
N MET A 136 -0.59 -9.20 19.04
CA MET A 136 -1.83 -8.82 19.74
C MET A 136 -2.47 -10.04 20.43
N PRO A 137 -1.88 -10.56 21.52
CA PRO A 137 -2.49 -11.65 22.27
C PRO A 137 -3.84 -11.20 22.87
N PRO A 138 -4.82 -12.11 23.00
CA PRO A 138 -6.10 -11.76 23.59
C PRO A 138 -5.93 -11.41 25.07
N ALA A 139 -6.65 -10.38 25.53
CA ALA A 139 -6.66 -9.99 26.95
C ALA A 139 -7.22 -11.10 27.86
N THR A 140 -8.18 -11.88 27.36
CA THR A 140 -8.81 -12.99 28.08
C THR A 140 -8.88 -14.22 27.18
N ARG A 141 -8.48 -15.39 27.71
CA ARG A 141 -8.59 -16.66 27.00
C ARG A 141 -9.93 -17.34 27.29
N THR A 142 -10.56 -17.90 26.26
CA THR A 142 -11.87 -18.55 26.37
C THR A 142 -11.82 -19.98 26.92
N GLN A 143 -10.62 -20.55 27.13
CA GLN A 143 -10.38 -21.97 27.48
C GLN A 143 -10.89 -22.99 26.46
N LYS A 144 -11.40 -22.55 25.30
CA LYS A 144 -11.82 -23.42 24.20
C LYS A 144 -10.65 -23.68 23.25
N THR A 145 -10.61 -24.85 22.64
CA THR A 145 -9.60 -25.25 21.66
C THR A 145 -10.21 -25.38 20.27
N VAL A 146 -9.49 -24.94 19.24
CA VAL A 146 -9.88 -25.01 17.82
C VAL A 146 -8.67 -25.54 17.03
N GLY A 147 -8.91 -26.45 16.09
CA GLY A 147 -7.91 -26.89 15.11
C GLY A 147 -8.02 -26.08 13.81
N ILE A 148 -6.88 -25.84 13.16
CA ILE A 148 -6.79 -25.16 11.86
C ILE A 148 -6.27 -26.19 10.85
#